data_AF-A0A1I0DAC4-F1
#
_entry.id   AF-A0A1I0DAC4-F1
#
_cell.length_a   1.000
_cell.length_b   1.000
_cell.length_c   1.000
_cell.angle_alpha   90.00
_cell.angle_beta   90.00
_cell.angle_gamma   90.00
#
_symmetry.space_group_name_H-M   'P 1'
#
loop_
_entity.id
_entity.type
_entity.pdbx_description
1 polymer ?
#
loop_
_entity_poly.entity_id
_entity_poly.type
_entity_poly.pdbx_seq_one_letter_code
_entity_poly.pdbx_strand_id
1 'polypeptide(L)'
;MGKLYLNEIIVIDDGSTDNTAEVVSRFERVKLIKNDTNRGKAQSMQQGVENTEADILFFCDADLKDLTVEIVAQIIQPVAKRKYDMYIGVRNNFMQKAVTLFALNSGERAVRRELWNELPEHFKYRYRVEAGLNFIAKRRGNGYGWEKFEYYQTLKEKKYGFLKGTLLRWWMNLDVAYAYLLTIFQRLKR
;
A
#
# COMPACT_ATOMS: atom_id res chain seq x y z
N MET A 1 -11.84 -16.61 -18.58
CA MET A 1 -11.81 -15.18 -18.22
C MET A 1 -11.86 -15.08 -16.70
N GLY A 2 -10.87 -14.43 -16.08
CA GLY A 2 -10.79 -14.32 -14.62
C GLY A 2 -11.92 -13.44 -14.07
N LYS A 3 -12.46 -13.82 -12.90
CA LYS A 3 -13.46 -13.01 -12.20
C LYS A 3 -12.84 -11.64 -11.90
N LEU A 4 -13.51 -10.56 -12.32
CA LEU A 4 -13.13 -9.21 -11.95
C LEU A 4 -13.47 -9.03 -10.47
N TYR A 5 -12.47 -8.74 -9.63
CA TYR A 5 -12.66 -8.50 -8.19
C TYR A 5 -12.75 -7.01 -7.84
N LEU A 6 -12.79 -6.13 -8.84
CA LEU A 6 -12.75 -4.68 -8.64
C LEU A 6 -14.16 -4.11 -8.75
N ASN A 7 -14.72 -3.72 -7.61
CA ASN A 7 -16.08 -3.20 -7.48
C ASN A 7 -16.11 -1.67 -7.38
N GLU A 8 -15.18 -1.10 -6.60
CA GLU A 8 -15.10 0.32 -6.31
C GLU A 8 -13.66 0.82 -6.45
N ILE A 9 -13.54 2.12 -6.76
CA ILE A 9 -12.26 2.83 -6.80
C ILE A 9 -12.43 4.10 -5.98
N ILE A 10 -11.60 4.23 -4.95
CA ILE A 10 -11.54 5.42 -4.11
C ILE A 10 -10.15 6.03 -4.27
N VAL A 11 -10.11 7.29 -4.70
CA VAL A 11 -8.87 8.07 -4.79
C VAL A 11 -8.85 9.06 -3.64
N ILE A 12 -7.78 9.01 -2.86
CA ILE A 12 -7.50 9.98 -1.81
C ILE A 12 -6.47 10.96 -2.34
N ASP A 13 -6.91 12.18 -2.67
CA ASP A 13 -6.03 13.29 -3.01
C ASP A 13 -5.52 13.95 -1.72
N ASP A 14 -4.30 13.61 -1.34
CA ASP A 14 -3.68 14.02 -0.08
C ASP A 14 -2.94 15.37 -0.16
N GLY A 15 -3.68 16.40 -0.60
CA GLY A 15 -3.19 17.77 -0.67
C GLY A 15 -2.38 18.07 -1.94
N SER A 16 -2.77 17.54 -3.10
CA SER A 16 -2.13 17.90 -4.37
C SER A 16 -2.35 19.38 -4.70
N THR A 17 -1.32 20.03 -5.22
CA THR A 17 -1.34 21.44 -5.65
C THR A 17 -1.41 21.58 -7.18
N ASP A 18 -1.53 20.47 -7.90
CA ASP A 18 -1.68 20.39 -9.34
C ASP A 18 -3.12 20.04 -9.72
N ASN A 19 -3.34 19.70 -10.99
CA ASN A 19 -4.68 19.41 -11.52
C ASN A 19 -5.18 17.99 -11.19
N THR A 20 -4.57 17.27 -10.22
CA THR A 20 -4.96 15.89 -9.86
C THR A 20 -6.46 15.76 -9.59
N ALA A 21 -7.02 16.59 -8.71
CA ALA A 21 -8.45 16.55 -8.39
C ALA A 21 -9.35 16.77 -9.62
N GLU A 22 -8.97 17.70 -10.50
CA GLU A 22 -9.71 18.01 -11.73
C GLU A 22 -9.65 16.85 -12.74
N VAL A 23 -8.52 16.16 -12.84
CA VAL A 23 -8.39 14.99 -13.71
C VAL A 23 -9.22 13.83 -13.17
N VAL A 24 -9.15 13.56 -11.86
CA VAL A 24 -9.86 12.43 -11.24
C VAL A 24 -11.37 12.63 -11.27
N SER A 25 -11.87 13.88 -11.13
CA SER A 25 -13.31 14.15 -11.16
C SER A 25 -13.98 13.85 -12.50
N ARG A 26 -13.21 13.70 -13.59
CA ARG A 26 -13.71 13.29 -14.91
C ARG A 26 -14.07 11.81 -15.00
N PHE A 27 -13.72 11.01 -13.99
CA PHE A 27 -14.03 9.58 -13.94
C PHE A 27 -15.27 9.33 -13.05
N GLU A 28 -16.43 9.16 -13.67
CA GLU A 28 -17.73 9.01 -12.97
C GLU A 28 -17.77 7.82 -11.98
N ARG A 29 -16.97 6.78 -12.23
CA ARG A 29 -16.90 5.57 -11.41
C ARG A 29 -15.86 5.63 -10.28
N VAL A 30 -15.23 6.79 -10.08
CA VAL A 30 -14.18 6.99 -9.07
C VAL A 30 -14.70 7.93 -7.99
N LYS A 31 -14.66 7.47 -6.73
CA LYS A 31 -14.92 8.32 -5.57
C LYS A 31 -13.66 9.10 -5.23
N LEU A 32 -13.68 10.41 -5.45
CA LEU A 32 -12.59 11.31 -5.06
C LEU A 32 -12.84 11.86 -3.65
N ILE A 33 -11.84 11.75 -2.79
CA ILE A 33 -11.80 12.41 -1.47
C ILE A 33 -10.56 13.30 -1.45
N LYS A 34 -10.76 14.60 -1.26
CA LYS A 34 -9.68 15.60 -1.28
C LYS A 34 -9.39 16.11 0.13
N ASN A 35 -8.13 16.16 0.49
CA ASN A 35 -7.64 16.80 1.70
C ASN A 35 -7.02 18.16 1.38
N ASP A 36 -7.20 19.15 2.26
CA ASP A 36 -6.60 20.48 2.10
C ASP A 36 -5.07 20.48 2.31
N THR A 37 -4.58 19.54 3.11
CA THR A 37 -3.16 19.41 3.46
C THR A 37 -2.74 17.95 3.42
N ASN A 38 -1.45 17.71 3.20
CA ASN A 38 -0.89 16.37 3.19
C ASN A 38 -0.93 15.74 4.59
N ARG A 39 -1.68 14.66 4.74
CA ARG A 39 -1.89 13.89 5.97
C ARG A 39 -0.99 12.65 6.05
N GLY A 40 -0.41 12.26 4.93
CA GLY A 40 0.56 11.18 4.80
C GLY A 40 -0.08 9.82 4.55
N LYS A 41 0.72 8.90 4.00
CA LYS A 41 0.27 7.63 3.41
C LYS A 41 -0.70 6.83 4.28
N ALA A 42 -0.33 6.53 5.53
CA ALA A 42 -1.20 5.72 6.39
C ALA A 42 -2.55 6.40 6.70
N GLN A 43 -2.59 7.74 6.83
CA GLN A 43 -3.84 8.46 7.03
C GLN A 43 -4.70 8.45 5.77
N SER A 44 -4.10 8.60 4.58
CA SER A 44 -4.81 8.45 3.32
C SER A 44 -5.37 7.03 3.16
N MET A 45 -4.60 5.99 3.49
CA MET A 45 -5.09 4.61 3.47
C MET A 45 -6.26 4.42 4.44
N GLN A 46 -6.15 4.92 5.68
CA GLN A 46 -7.22 4.85 6.68
C GLN A 46 -8.51 5.55 6.19
N GLN A 47 -8.39 6.76 5.64
CA GLN A 47 -9.53 7.50 5.08
C GLN A 47 -10.20 6.72 3.93
N GLY A 48 -9.39 6.04 3.11
CA GLY A 48 -9.88 5.09 2.11
C GLY A 48 -10.71 3.99 2.74
N VAL A 49 -10.18 3.28 3.74
CA VAL A 49 -10.88 2.17 4.42
C VAL A 49 -12.18 2.61 5.10
N GLU A 50 -12.21 3.81 5.70
CA GLU A 50 -13.40 4.40 6.32
C GLU A 50 -14.51 4.76 5.32
N ASN A 51 -14.18 4.77 4.02
CA ASN A 51 -15.08 5.20 2.95
C ASN A 51 -15.55 4.07 2.03
N THR A 52 -15.29 2.82 2.41
CA THR A 52 -15.72 1.58 1.74
C THR A 52 -16.22 0.57 2.78
N GLU A 53 -17.16 -0.29 2.38
CA GLU A 53 -17.60 -1.48 3.14
C GLU A 53 -17.00 -2.81 2.61
N ALA A 54 -16.09 -2.77 1.64
CA ALA A 54 -15.52 -3.97 1.03
C ALA A 54 -14.72 -4.83 2.02
N ASP A 55 -14.90 -6.15 1.94
CA ASP A 55 -14.17 -7.12 2.77
C ASP A 55 -12.68 -7.24 2.38
N ILE A 56 -12.34 -6.94 1.14
CA ILE A 56 -10.99 -7.01 0.60
C ILE A 56 -10.60 -5.63 0.06
N LEU A 57 -9.51 -5.11 0.59
CA LEU A 57 -8.96 -3.82 0.27
C LEU A 57 -7.75 -4.02 -0.64
N PHE A 58 -7.74 -3.39 -1.81
CA PHE A 58 -6.55 -3.31 -2.66
C PHE A 58 -5.96 -1.91 -2.58
N PHE A 59 -4.74 -1.82 -2.06
CA PHE A 59 -3.97 -0.57 -2.03
C PHE A 59 -2.98 -0.57 -3.19
N CYS A 60 -2.80 0.60 -3.82
CA CYS A 60 -1.77 0.83 -4.83
C CYS A 60 -1.34 2.29 -4.80
N ASP A 61 -0.09 2.56 -5.18
CA ASP A 61 0.37 3.94 -5.39
C ASP A 61 -0.25 4.53 -6.68
N ALA A 62 -0.46 5.85 -6.74
CA ALA A 62 -1.08 6.51 -7.90
C ALA A 62 -0.10 6.81 -9.06
N ASP A 63 1.20 6.63 -8.86
CA ASP A 63 2.27 6.93 -9.84
C ASP A 63 2.90 5.67 -10.46
N LEU A 64 2.12 4.59 -10.48
CA LEU A 64 2.44 3.33 -11.13
C LEU A 64 2.23 3.43 -12.64
N LYS A 65 3.03 2.66 -13.36
CA LYS A 65 2.96 2.48 -14.80
C LYS A 65 2.89 0.99 -15.10
N ASP A 66 2.09 0.65 -16.10
CA ASP A 66 1.83 -0.72 -16.58
C ASP A 66 1.20 -1.66 -15.53
N LEU A 67 0.53 -1.09 -14.51
CA LEU A 67 -0.37 -1.86 -13.64
C LEU A 67 -1.67 -2.15 -14.40
N THR A 68 -1.87 -3.39 -14.82
CA THR A 68 -3.08 -3.81 -15.55
C THR A 68 -4.14 -4.40 -14.62
N VAL A 69 -5.39 -4.46 -15.10
CA VAL A 69 -6.51 -5.08 -14.38
C VAL A 69 -6.24 -6.56 -14.10
N GLU A 70 -5.54 -7.25 -15.00
CA GLU A 70 -5.14 -8.65 -14.84
C GLU A 70 -4.14 -8.83 -13.70
N ILE A 71 -3.17 -7.92 -13.56
CA ILE A 71 -2.22 -7.93 -12.44
C ILE A 71 -2.97 -7.70 -11.13
N VAL A 72 -3.86 -6.69 -11.09
CA VAL A 72 -4.68 -6.41 -9.90
C VAL A 72 -5.53 -7.62 -9.52
N ALA A 73 -6.17 -8.28 -10.49
CA ALA A 73 -6.95 -9.48 -10.25
C ALA A 73 -6.09 -10.64 -9.72
N GLN A 74 -4.87 -10.82 -10.23
CA GLN A 74 -3.92 -11.82 -9.74
C GLN A 74 -3.47 -11.55 -8.30
N ILE A 75 -3.32 -10.28 -7.91
CA ILE A 75 -2.99 -9.91 -6.52
C ILE A 75 -4.18 -10.14 -5.58
N ILE A 76 -5.40 -9.84 -6.02
CA ILE A 76 -6.60 -10.00 -5.18
C ILE A 76 -7.00 -11.47 -5.02
N GLN A 77 -6.86 -12.28 -6.07
CA GLN A 77 -7.41 -13.63 -6.13
C GLN A 77 -6.96 -14.55 -4.97
N PRO A 78 -5.70 -14.58 -4.52
CA PRO A 78 -5.27 -15.39 -3.39
C PRO A 78 -5.95 -14.99 -2.07
N VAL A 79 -6.24 -13.70 -1.87
CA VAL A 79 -6.98 -13.20 -0.70
C VAL A 79 -8.46 -13.55 -0.82
N ALA A 80 -9.05 -13.35 -2.01
CA ALA A 80 -10.45 -13.68 -2.28
C ALA A 80 -10.76 -15.17 -2.14
N LYS A 81 -9.82 -16.05 -2.49
CA LYS A 81 -9.89 -17.49 -2.29
C LYS A 81 -9.55 -17.93 -0.86
N ARG A 82 -9.34 -16.97 0.06
CA ARG A 82 -8.90 -17.22 1.44
C ARG A 82 -7.60 -18.04 1.56
N LYS A 83 -6.74 -18.05 0.54
CA LYS A 83 -5.43 -18.70 0.61
C LYS A 83 -4.46 -17.91 1.51
N TYR A 84 -4.59 -16.59 1.52
CA TYR A 84 -3.83 -15.68 2.37
C TYR A 84 -4.74 -14.59 2.94
N ASP A 85 -4.33 -13.98 4.04
CA ASP A 85 -5.02 -12.81 4.62
C ASP A 85 -4.56 -11.50 3.95
N MET A 86 -3.36 -11.54 3.35
CA MET A 86 -2.78 -10.46 2.55
C MET A 86 -1.97 -11.05 1.39
N TYR A 87 -1.94 -10.36 0.24
CA TYR A 87 -1.10 -10.75 -0.88
C TYR A 87 -0.43 -9.52 -1.49
N ILE A 88 0.88 -9.59 -1.73
CA ILE A 88 1.70 -8.45 -2.13
C ILE A 88 2.13 -8.62 -3.58
N GLY A 89 1.83 -7.62 -4.41
CA GLY A 89 2.44 -7.48 -5.73
C GLY A 89 3.81 -6.82 -5.58
N VAL A 90 4.89 -7.54 -5.89
CA VAL A 90 6.25 -7.01 -5.83
C VAL A 90 6.65 -6.53 -7.22
N ARG A 91 7.22 -5.33 -7.29
CA ARG A 91 7.70 -4.73 -8.56
C ARG A 91 8.96 -5.45 -9.05
N ASN A 92 9.12 -5.58 -10.35
CA ASN A 92 10.36 -6.06 -10.95
C ASN A 92 11.44 -4.95 -10.93
N ASN A 93 12.05 -4.68 -9.77
CA ASN A 93 13.14 -3.70 -9.65
C ASN A 93 14.43 -4.35 -9.14
N PHE A 94 15.50 -4.26 -9.95
CA PHE A 94 16.79 -4.89 -9.67
C PHE A 94 17.40 -4.47 -8.32
N MET A 95 17.17 -3.23 -7.90
CA MET A 95 17.75 -2.67 -6.68
C MET A 95 17.02 -3.11 -5.39
N GLN A 96 15.75 -3.51 -5.48
CA GLN A 96 15.03 -4.13 -4.35
C GLN A 96 15.48 -5.58 -4.09
N LYS A 97 16.22 -6.20 -5.02
CA LYS A 97 16.66 -7.60 -4.95
C LYS A 97 17.62 -7.89 -3.80
N ALA A 98 18.36 -6.89 -3.30
CA ALA A 98 19.40 -7.14 -2.29
C ALA A 98 18.83 -7.47 -0.90
N VAL A 99 17.58 -7.09 -0.60
CA VAL A 99 16.96 -7.32 0.71
C VAL A 99 15.46 -7.58 0.54
N THR A 100 15.06 -8.85 0.62
CA THR A 100 13.66 -9.30 0.53
C THR A 100 12.73 -8.55 1.49
N LEU A 101 13.25 -8.11 2.64
CA LEU A 101 12.51 -7.31 3.63
C LEU A 101 12.03 -5.96 3.07
N PHE A 102 12.81 -5.32 2.18
CA PHE A 102 12.42 -4.05 1.56
C PHE A 102 11.49 -4.25 0.35
N ALA A 103 11.64 -5.38 -0.36
CA ALA A 103 10.75 -5.73 -1.47
C ALA A 103 9.30 -5.96 -1.01
N LEU A 104 9.10 -6.44 0.22
CA LEU A 104 7.78 -6.69 0.80
C LEU A 104 7.10 -5.44 1.39
N ASN A 105 7.79 -4.29 1.40
CA ASN A 105 7.18 -3.01 1.73
C ASN A 105 6.56 -2.35 0.47
N SER A 106 6.31 -3.11 -0.59
CA SER A 106 5.61 -2.62 -1.78
C SER A 106 4.21 -2.12 -1.41
N GLY A 107 3.79 -1.00 -1.99
CA GLY A 107 2.46 -0.41 -1.74
C GLY A 107 1.33 -1.27 -2.28
N GLU A 108 1.58 -2.05 -3.33
CA GLU A 108 0.57 -2.82 -4.05
C GLU A 108 0.26 -4.12 -3.31
N ARG A 109 -0.88 -4.13 -2.61
CA ARG A 109 -1.28 -5.27 -1.79
C ARG A 109 -2.80 -5.38 -1.68
N ALA A 110 -3.28 -6.62 -1.74
CA ALA A 110 -4.63 -6.96 -1.32
C ALA A 110 -4.61 -7.38 0.16
N VAL A 111 -5.56 -6.91 0.95
CA VAL A 111 -5.63 -7.10 2.41
C VAL A 111 -7.07 -7.39 2.82
N ARG A 112 -7.33 -8.39 3.66
CA ARG A 112 -8.64 -8.53 4.30
C ARG A 112 -8.89 -7.38 5.27
N ARG A 113 -10.09 -6.81 5.28
CA ARG A 113 -10.51 -5.75 6.21
C ARG A 113 -10.22 -6.12 7.67
N GLU A 114 -10.47 -7.37 8.06
CA GLU A 114 -10.15 -7.89 9.40
C GLU A 114 -8.68 -7.62 9.79
N LEU A 115 -7.74 -7.91 8.89
CA LEU A 115 -6.31 -7.71 9.13
C LEU A 115 -5.96 -6.22 9.29
N TRP A 116 -6.62 -5.34 8.52
CA TRP A 116 -6.49 -3.89 8.67
C TRP A 116 -7.02 -3.40 10.02
N ASN A 117 -8.18 -3.90 10.45
CA ASN A 117 -8.80 -3.52 11.72
C ASN A 117 -7.98 -3.97 12.93
N GLU A 118 -7.28 -5.10 12.82
CA GLU A 118 -6.37 -5.59 13.87
C GLU A 118 -5.04 -4.83 13.93
N LEU A 119 -4.71 -3.99 12.93
CA LEU A 119 -3.47 -3.24 12.88
C LEU A 119 -3.44 -2.17 13.99
N PRO A 120 -2.50 -2.25 14.95
CA PRO A 120 -2.36 -1.23 15.99
C PRO A 120 -2.15 0.15 15.39
N GLU A 121 -2.75 1.15 16.03
CA GLU A 121 -2.72 2.55 15.58
C GLU A 121 -1.29 3.10 15.40
N HIS A 122 -0.32 2.65 16.20
CA HIS A 122 1.07 3.08 16.06
C HIS A 122 1.75 2.61 14.75
N PHE A 123 1.20 1.59 14.08
CA PHE A 123 1.60 1.20 12.73
C PHE A 123 0.84 1.95 11.64
N LYS A 124 -0.37 2.47 11.92
CA LYS A 124 -1.14 3.34 11.00
C LYS A 124 -0.58 4.77 10.95
N TYR A 125 0.74 4.89 10.86
CA TYR A 125 1.46 6.15 10.85
C TYR A 125 2.50 6.19 9.74
N ARG A 126 2.41 7.20 8.86
CA ARG A 126 3.37 7.44 7.76
C ARG A 126 3.65 6.16 6.95
N TYR A 127 4.92 5.75 6.87
CA TYR A 127 5.39 4.59 6.10
C TYR A 127 5.52 3.31 6.94
N ARG A 128 4.98 3.30 8.17
CA ARG A 128 5.04 2.13 9.07
C ARG A 128 3.98 1.09 8.75
N VAL A 129 2.92 1.52 8.06
CA VAL A 129 1.72 0.72 7.80
C VAL A 129 2.02 -0.58 7.08
N GLU A 130 2.89 -0.56 6.07
CA GLU A 130 3.26 -1.75 5.31
C GLU A 130 4.03 -2.77 6.16
N ALA A 131 4.98 -2.28 6.97
CA ALA A 131 5.75 -3.13 7.89
C ALA A 131 4.86 -3.72 9.00
N GLY A 132 3.93 -2.93 9.54
CA GLY A 132 2.94 -3.39 10.51
C GLY A 132 2.01 -4.46 9.95
N LEU A 133 1.48 -4.26 8.74
CA LEU A 133 0.67 -5.26 8.03
C LEU A 133 1.45 -6.55 7.81
N ASN A 134 2.71 -6.47 7.35
CA ASN A 134 3.57 -7.64 7.16
C ASN A 134 3.77 -8.41 8.48
N PHE A 135 3.99 -7.69 9.58
CA PHE A 135 4.18 -8.28 10.89
C PHE A 135 2.94 -9.01 11.40
N ILE A 136 1.77 -8.40 11.29
CA ILE A 136 0.52 -8.98 11.79
C ILE A 136 0.07 -10.13 10.91
N ALA A 137 0.13 -9.97 9.59
CA ALA A 137 -0.18 -11.04 8.65
C ALA A 137 0.66 -12.28 8.94
N LYS A 138 1.96 -12.12 9.23
CA LYS A 138 2.83 -13.26 9.59
C LYS A 138 2.41 -13.97 10.89
N ARG A 139 1.66 -13.31 11.77
CA ARG A 139 1.27 -13.81 13.08
C ARG A 139 -0.19 -14.25 13.17
N ARG A 140 -0.99 -14.01 12.14
CA ARG A 140 -2.45 -14.21 12.13
C ARG A 140 -2.87 -15.03 10.92
N GLY A 141 -3.94 -15.81 11.11
CA GLY A 141 -4.66 -16.54 10.07
C GLY A 141 -3.77 -17.21 9.02
N ASN A 142 -4.05 -16.95 7.74
CA ASN A 142 -3.43 -17.66 6.62
C ASN A 142 -2.13 -17.01 6.13
N GLY A 143 -1.56 -16.06 6.87
CA GLY A 143 -0.30 -15.42 6.49
C GLY A 143 -0.44 -14.43 5.34
N TYR A 144 0.70 -14.11 4.71
CA TYR A 144 0.75 -13.39 3.45
C TYR A 144 1.53 -14.14 2.37
N GLY A 145 1.10 -13.96 1.12
CA GLY A 145 1.84 -14.39 -0.06
C GLY A 145 2.37 -13.20 -0.85
N TRP A 146 3.22 -13.46 -1.83
CA TRP A 146 3.71 -12.43 -2.74
C TRP A 146 4.11 -13.05 -4.08
N GLU A 147 4.05 -12.24 -5.13
CA GLU A 147 4.52 -12.59 -6.47
C GLU A 147 5.05 -11.34 -7.17
N LYS A 148 5.91 -11.53 -8.17
CA LYS A 148 6.46 -10.43 -8.97
C LYS A 148 5.60 -10.17 -10.18
N PHE A 149 5.36 -8.90 -10.47
CA PHE A 149 4.62 -8.47 -11.65
C PHE A 149 5.38 -7.38 -12.41
N GLU A 150 5.14 -7.31 -13.71
CA GLU A 150 5.76 -6.36 -14.63
C GLU A 150 5.04 -5.01 -14.59
N TYR A 151 5.22 -4.26 -13.51
CA TYR A 151 4.81 -2.87 -13.38
C TYR A 151 5.87 -2.07 -12.61
N TYR A 152 5.94 -0.75 -12.83
CA TYR A 152 7.00 0.11 -12.26
C TYR A 152 6.44 1.41 -11.68
N GLN A 153 7.20 2.01 -10.77
CA GLN A 153 6.88 3.30 -10.16
C GLN A 153 7.78 4.40 -10.74
N THR A 154 7.24 5.60 -10.84
CA THR A 154 8.02 6.79 -11.13
C THR A 154 9.03 7.08 -10.00
N LEU A 155 10.33 7.21 -10.33
CA LEU A 155 11.38 7.44 -9.32
C LEU A 155 11.17 8.77 -8.56
N LYS A 156 11.32 8.75 -7.23
CA LYS A 156 11.21 9.94 -6.37
C LYS A 156 12.15 11.08 -6.79
N GLU A 157 13.35 10.76 -7.26
CA GLU A 157 14.34 11.73 -7.74
C GLU A 157 13.87 12.47 -8.99
N LYS A 158 13.09 11.80 -9.85
CA LYS A 158 12.45 12.44 -11.00
C LYS A 158 11.27 13.33 -10.58
N LYS A 159 10.59 12.99 -9.49
CA LYS A 159 9.40 13.71 -8.99
C LYS A 159 9.73 14.94 -8.15
N TYR A 160 10.74 14.86 -7.27
CA TYR A 160 11.07 15.91 -6.29
C TYR A 160 12.45 16.55 -6.50
N GLY A 161 13.22 16.09 -7.49
CA GLY A 161 14.64 16.42 -7.64
C GLY A 161 15.54 15.51 -6.80
N PHE A 162 16.81 15.36 -7.21
CA PHE A 162 17.74 14.37 -6.64
C PHE A 162 17.97 14.52 -5.13
N LEU A 163 18.27 15.73 -4.66
CA LEU A 163 18.57 15.99 -3.24
C LEU A 163 17.34 15.77 -2.33
N LYS A 164 16.20 16.37 -2.69
CA LYS A 164 14.95 16.25 -1.94
C LYS A 164 14.40 14.82 -1.98
N GLY A 165 14.47 14.16 -3.14
CA GLY A 165 14.07 12.76 -3.32
C GLY A 165 14.89 11.79 -2.46
N THR A 166 16.21 12.02 -2.37
CA THR A 166 17.12 11.21 -1.55
C THR A 166 16.83 11.39 -0.05
N LEU A 167 16.67 12.62 0.43
CA LEU A 167 16.32 12.89 1.84
C LEU A 167 14.97 12.27 2.24
N LEU A 168 13.95 12.40 1.39
CA LEU A 168 12.64 11.78 1.62
C LEU A 168 12.73 10.24 1.67
N ARG A 169 13.64 9.64 0.91
CA ARG A 169 13.90 8.19 0.95
C ARG A 169 14.57 7.77 2.25
N TRP A 170 15.57 8.52 2.72
CA TRP A 170 16.21 8.26 4.02
C TRP A 170 15.21 8.35 5.17
N TRP A 171 14.37 9.38 5.19
CA TRP A 171 13.35 9.54 6.22
C TRP A 171 12.34 8.39 6.22
N MET A 172 11.89 7.97 5.04
CA MET A 172 11.02 6.80 4.88
C MET A 172 11.67 5.52 5.44
N ASN A 173 12.94 5.30 5.15
CA ASN A 173 13.67 4.14 5.65
C ASN A 173 13.81 4.15 7.19
N LEU A 174 13.97 5.32 7.81
CA LEU A 174 13.97 5.45 9.27
C LEU A 174 12.61 5.10 9.89
N ASP A 175 11.51 5.57 9.29
CA ASP A 175 10.16 5.20 9.73
C ASP A 175 9.93 3.68 9.65
N VAL A 176 10.37 3.04 8.55
CA VAL A 176 10.30 1.58 8.37
C VAL A 176 11.18 0.84 9.38
N ALA A 177 12.40 1.30 9.63
CA ALA A 177 13.30 0.71 10.64
C ALA A 177 12.69 0.80 12.05
N TYR A 178 12.09 1.95 12.38
CA TYR A 178 11.37 2.13 13.65
C TYR A 178 10.17 1.20 13.76
N ALA A 179 9.41 1.00 12.67
CA ALA A 179 8.34 0.00 12.65
C ALA A 179 8.87 -1.40 12.99
N TYR A 180 10.00 -1.82 12.40
CA TYR A 180 10.61 -3.10 12.76
C TYR A 180 11.05 -3.17 14.24
N LEU A 181 11.59 -2.10 14.82
CA LEU A 181 11.87 -2.06 16.26
C LEU A 181 10.59 -2.22 17.10
N LEU A 182 9.51 -1.53 16.75
CA LEU A 182 8.21 -1.70 17.41
C LEU A 182 7.72 -3.14 17.34
N THR A 183 7.90 -3.82 16.20
CA THR A 183 7.54 -5.24 16.08
C THR A 183 8.28 -6.11 17.09
N ILE A 184 9.56 -5.83 17.37
CA ILE A 184 10.38 -6.55 18.37
C ILE A 184 9.82 -6.33 19.77
N PHE A 185 9.57 -5.08 20.16
CA PHE A 185 8.97 -4.77 21.47
C PHE A 185 7.59 -5.41 21.65
N GLN A 186 6.78 -5.47 20.59
CA GLN A 186 5.49 -6.14 20.64
C GLN A 186 5.61 -7.68 20.68
N ARG A 187 6.74 -8.26 20.27
CA ARG A 187 7.03 -9.68 20.53
C ARG A 187 7.31 -9.92 22.01
N LEU A 188 8.02 -9.01 22.66
CA LEU A 188 8.47 -9.14 24.05
C LEU A 188 7.37 -8.91 25.10
N LYS A 189 6.24 -8.29 24.71
CA LYS A 189 5.08 -8.04 25.59
C LYS A 189 4.03 -9.16 25.62
N ARG A 190 4.25 -10.27 24.90
CA ARG A 190 3.41 -11.47 24.92
C ARG A 190 4.19 -12.62 25.53
#